data_AF-A0A8J3K7A9-F1
#
_entry.id   AF-A0A8J3K7A9-F1
#
_cell.length_a   1.000
_cell.length_b   1.000
_cell.length_c   1.000
_cell.angle_alpha   90.00
_cell.angle_beta   90.00
_cell.angle_gamma   90.00
#
_symmetry.space_group_name_H-M   'P 1'
#
loop_
_entity.id
_entity.type
_entity.pdbx_description
1 polymer ?
#
loop_
_entity_poly.entity_id
_entity_poly.type
_entity_poly.pdbx_seq_one_letter_code
_entity_poly.pdbx_strand_id
1 'polypeptide(L)'
;MQQHRRAAWQAYLAIATDLLPALRQAATTEIVLSEQFAALSERLSASHRWWGTDAHRMTAIVARADAMHHCGDHCGSAVLLRALAVRLFAISSSTPTASRDGCDPQ
;
A
#
# COMPACT_ATOMS: atom_id res chain seq x y z
N MET A 1 17.43 -0.63 6.82
CA MET A 1 17.03 -0.65 5.39
C MET A 1 16.26 -1.90 4.98
N GLN A 2 16.67 -3.12 5.36
CA GLN A 2 15.93 -4.34 4.97
C GLN A 2 14.49 -4.41 5.52
N GLN A 3 14.26 -3.89 6.72
CA GLN A 3 12.94 -3.90 7.38
C GLN A 3 11.89 -3.04 6.63
N HIS A 4 12.30 -1.89 6.08
CA HIS A 4 11.48 -1.04 5.21
C HIS A 4 11.03 -1.82 3.97
N ARG A 5 11.97 -2.42 3.23
CA ARG A 5 11.64 -3.18 2.01
C ARG A 5 10.73 -4.35 2.29
N ARG A 6 10.98 -5.06 3.40
CA ARG A 6 10.13 -6.18 3.81
C ARG A 6 8.71 -5.73 4.13
N ALA A 7 8.55 -4.61 4.84
CA ALA A 7 7.22 -4.04 5.10
C ALA A 7 6.50 -3.63 3.80
N ALA A 8 7.22 -3.01 2.85
CA ALA A 8 6.66 -2.63 1.56
C ALA A 8 6.27 -3.86 0.73
N TRP A 9 7.11 -4.90 0.72
CA TRP A 9 6.82 -6.18 0.06
C TRP A 9 5.60 -6.88 0.67
N GLN A 10 5.48 -6.90 2.00
CA GLN A 10 4.33 -7.49 2.69
C GLN A 10 3.03 -6.72 2.40
N ALA A 11 3.08 -5.38 2.38
CA ALA A 11 1.93 -4.57 2.00
C ALA A 11 1.56 -4.76 0.52
N TYR A 12 2.56 -4.87 -0.37
CA TYR A 12 2.34 -5.22 -1.78
C TYR A 12 1.64 -6.57 -1.92
N LEU A 13 2.11 -7.61 -1.21
CA LEU A 13 1.50 -8.93 -1.25
C LEU A 13 0.06 -8.88 -0.78
N ALA A 14 -0.23 -8.25 0.36
CA ALA A 14 -1.60 -8.12 0.86
C ALA A 14 -2.57 -7.48 -0.15
N ILE A 15 -2.09 -6.52 -0.95
CA ILE A 15 -2.89 -5.95 -2.02
C ILE A 15 -3.05 -6.91 -3.20
N ALA A 16 -1.93 -7.49 -3.67
CA ALA A 16 -1.89 -8.28 -4.89
C ALA A 16 -2.53 -9.66 -4.76
N THR A 17 -2.39 -10.30 -3.59
CA THR A 17 -2.85 -11.68 -3.34
C THR A 17 -4.19 -11.74 -2.62
N ASP A 18 -4.54 -10.72 -1.83
CA ASP A 18 -5.73 -10.77 -0.98
C ASP A 18 -6.79 -9.77 -1.46
N LEU A 19 -6.54 -8.46 -1.35
CA LEU A 19 -7.54 -7.42 -1.64
C LEU A 19 -7.98 -7.36 -3.11
N LEU A 20 -7.05 -7.33 -4.07
CA LEU A 20 -7.40 -7.24 -5.49
C LEU A 20 -8.17 -8.48 -5.98
N PRO A 21 -7.80 -9.71 -5.61
CA PRO A 21 -8.61 -10.89 -5.90
C PRO A 21 -9.96 -10.89 -5.18
N ALA A 22 -10.02 -10.45 -3.92
CA ALA A 22 -11.26 -10.38 -3.15
C ALA A 22 -12.27 -9.40 -3.78
N LEU A 23 -11.81 -8.25 -4.28
CA LEU A 23 -12.65 -7.28 -5.01
C LEU A 23 -13.24 -7.82 -6.32
N ARG A 24 -12.65 -8.88 -6.90
CA ARG A 24 -13.14 -9.50 -8.13
C ARG A 24 -14.12 -10.65 -7.87
N GLN A 25 -14.17 -11.14 -6.63
CA GLN A 25 -15.03 -12.24 -6.24
C GLN A 25 -16.40 -11.71 -5.82
N ALA A 26 -17.44 -12.11 -6.56
CA ALA A 26 -18.82 -11.71 -6.26
C ALA A 26 -19.33 -12.24 -4.91
N ALA A 27 -18.66 -13.24 -4.33
CA ALA A 27 -19.06 -13.92 -3.09
C ALA A 27 -18.34 -13.39 -1.84
N THR A 28 -17.38 -12.47 -1.97
CA THR A 28 -16.71 -11.91 -0.79
C THR A 28 -17.67 -10.94 -0.09
N THR A 29 -17.85 -11.12 1.22
CA THR A 29 -18.70 -10.25 2.02
C THR A 29 -18.04 -8.90 2.26
N GLU A 30 -18.84 -7.83 2.30
CA GLU A 30 -18.35 -6.48 2.58
C GLU A 30 -17.55 -6.41 3.89
N ILE A 31 -18.00 -7.14 4.93
CA ILE A 31 -17.32 -7.21 6.23
C ILE A 31 -15.87 -7.69 6.08
N VAL A 32 -15.65 -8.75 5.31
CA VAL A 32 -14.32 -9.34 5.11
C VAL A 32 -13.42 -8.38 4.31
N LEU A 33 -13.97 -7.58 3.40
CA LEU A 33 -13.22 -6.56 2.67
C LEU A 33 -12.86 -5.38 3.57
N SER A 34 -13.81 -4.86 4.35
CA SER A 34 -13.55 -3.77 5.31
C SER A 34 -12.48 -4.16 6.34
N GLU A 35 -12.50 -5.38 6.86
CA GLU A 35 -11.45 -5.89 7.74
C GLU A 35 -10.08 -5.93 7.06
N GLN A 36 -10.01 -6.33 5.79
CA GLN A 36 -8.76 -6.31 5.02
C GLN A 36 -8.24 -4.88 4.76
N PHE A 37 -9.13 -3.93 4.46
CA PHE A 37 -8.78 -2.51 4.33
C PHE A 37 -8.25 -1.93 5.65
N ALA A 38 -8.90 -2.24 6.78
CA ALA A 38 -8.47 -1.82 8.10
C ALA A 38 -7.09 -2.40 8.45
N ALA A 39 -6.91 -3.71 8.27
CA ALA A 39 -5.65 -4.40 8.54
C ALA A 39 -4.49 -3.86 7.68
N LEU A 40 -4.75 -3.51 6.42
CA LEU A 40 -3.76 -2.87 5.56
C LEU A 40 -3.41 -1.46 6.07
N SER A 41 -4.41 -0.65 6.42
CA SER A 41 -4.23 0.71 6.94
C SER A 41 -3.41 0.73 8.24
N GLU A 42 -3.67 -0.19 9.15
CA GLU A 42 -2.89 -0.36 10.38
C GLU A 42 -1.43 -0.71 10.08
N ARG A 43 -1.19 -1.64 9.14
CA ARG A 43 0.16 -2.05 8.73
C ARG A 43 0.98 -0.90 8.13
N LEU A 44 0.35 -0.11 7.28
CA LEU A 44 0.96 1.08 6.66
C LEU A 44 1.24 2.15 7.74
N SER A 45 0.32 2.35 8.67
CA SER A 45 0.46 3.33 9.77
C SER A 45 1.56 2.92 10.76
N ALA A 46 1.67 1.63 11.09
CA ALA A 46 2.78 1.10 11.90
C ALA A 46 4.15 1.30 11.23
N SER A 47 4.17 1.42 9.90
CA SER A 47 5.39 1.68 9.11
C SER A 47 5.77 3.17 9.06
N HIS A 48 5.04 4.06 9.75
CA HIS A 48 5.29 5.50 9.79
C HIS A 48 6.74 5.85 10.20
N ARG A 49 7.34 5.08 11.12
CA ARG A 49 8.74 5.28 11.54
C ARG A 49 9.74 5.19 10.40
N TRP A 50 9.43 4.46 9.33
CA TRP A 50 10.35 4.23 8.20
C TRP A 50 10.00 5.04 6.95
N TRP A 51 8.73 5.42 6.78
CA TRP A 51 8.23 6.09 5.57
C TRP A 51 7.82 7.55 5.81
N GLY A 52 7.70 7.98 7.07
CA GLY A 52 7.28 9.33 7.42
C GLY A 52 5.97 9.72 6.72
N THR A 53 5.98 10.84 6.01
CA THR A 53 4.81 11.37 5.30
C THR A 53 4.27 10.42 4.21
N ASP A 54 5.11 9.55 3.65
CA ASP A 54 4.67 8.57 2.65
C ASP A 54 3.72 7.53 3.28
N ALA A 55 3.90 7.16 4.56
CA ALA A 55 2.95 6.28 5.25
C ALA A 55 1.55 6.91 5.34
N HIS A 56 1.46 8.20 5.71
CA HIS A 56 0.16 8.90 5.77
C HIS A 56 -0.53 8.95 4.42
N ARG A 57 0.21 9.22 3.34
CA ARG A 57 -0.36 9.21 1.98
C ARG A 57 -0.87 7.83 1.60
N MET A 58 -0.11 6.77 1.89
CA MET A 58 -0.52 5.40 1.59
C MET A 58 -1.77 5.00 2.40
N THR A 59 -1.82 5.31 3.69
CA THR A 59 -3.02 5.06 4.51
C THR A 59 -4.24 5.83 3.99
N ALA A 60 -4.06 7.09 3.56
CA ALA A 60 -5.14 7.86 2.95
C ALA A 60 -5.65 7.26 1.63
N ILE A 61 -4.76 6.68 0.80
CA ILE A 61 -5.15 5.97 -0.42
C ILE A 61 -5.99 4.73 -0.07
N VAL A 62 -5.61 3.97 0.95
CA VAL A 62 -6.38 2.79 1.40
C VAL A 62 -7.75 3.19 1.91
N ALA A 63 -7.83 4.19 2.79
CA ALA A 63 -9.10 4.72 3.29
C ALA A 63 -10.01 5.22 2.15
N ARG A 64 -9.43 5.85 1.12
CA ARG A 64 -10.19 6.28 -0.06
C ARG A 64 -10.69 5.10 -0.90
N ALA A 65 -9.86 4.07 -1.09
CA ALA A 65 -10.24 2.87 -1.81
C ALA A 65 -11.37 2.10 -1.10
N ASP A 66 -11.34 2.07 0.23
CA ASP A 66 -12.39 1.50 1.07
C ASP A 66 -13.71 2.29 0.94
N ALA A 67 -13.66 3.61 1.07
CA ALA A 67 -14.83 4.47 0.88
C ALA A 67 -15.44 4.33 -0.52
N MET A 68 -14.62 4.21 -1.57
CA MET A 68 -15.11 3.97 -2.94
C MET A 68 -15.77 2.61 -3.07
N HIS A 69 -15.23 1.57 -2.43
CA HIS A 69 -15.83 0.25 -2.41
C HIS A 69 -17.21 0.27 -1.75
N HIS A 70 -17.35 0.92 -0.58
CA HIS A 70 -18.62 1.09 0.13
C HIS A 70 -19.66 1.90 -0.67
N CYS A 71 -19.23 2.78 -1.58
CA CYS A 71 -20.12 3.48 -2.50
C CYS A 71 -20.47 2.67 -3.76
N GLY A 72 -20.01 1.43 -3.88
CA GLY A 72 -20.21 0.57 -5.06
C GLY A 72 -19.22 0.82 -6.22
N ASP A 73 -18.24 1.72 -6.06
CA ASP A 73 -17.19 1.96 -7.05
C ASP A 73 -16.02 0.98 -6.87
N HIS A 74 -16.28 -0.29 -7.20
CA HIS A 74 -15.29 -1.35 -7.14
C HIS A 74 -14.14 -1.14 -8.14
N CYS A 75 -14.42 -0.50 -9.28
CA CYS A 75 -13.41 -0.24 -10.31
C CYS A 75 -12.40 0.81 -9.83
N GLY A 76 -12.89 1.93 -9.31
CA GLY A 76 -12.05 2.99 -8.78
C GLY A 76 -11.27 2.56 -7.53
N SER A 77 -11.90 1.76 -6.64
CA SER A 77 -11.20 1.10 -5.53
C SER A 77 -10.04 0.23 -6.00
N ALA A 78 -10.27 -0.64 -7.00
CA ALA A 78 -9.23 -1.51 -7.56
C ALA A 78 -8.10 -0.72 -8.26
N VAL A 79 -8.42 0.40 -8.93
CA VAL A 79 -7.41 1.27 -9.55
C VAL A 79 -6.50 1.90 -8.50
N LEU A 80 -7.05 2.43 -7.41
CA LEU A 80 -6.26 2.99 -6.31
C LEU A 80 -5.36 1.94 -5.66
N LEU A 81 -5.89 0.75 -5.41
CA LEU A 81 -5.11 -0.36 -4.86
C LEU A 81 -3.98 -0.80 -5.80
N ARG A 82 -4.21 -0.87 -7.12
CA ARG A 82 -3.15 -1.17 -8.09
C ARG A 82 -2.06 -0.10 -8.10
N ALA A 83 -2.43 1.18 -8.08
CA ALA A 83 -1.47 2.28 -8.02
C ALA A 83 -0.61 2.19 -6.74
N LEU A 84 -1.24 1.90 -5.61
CA LEU A 84 -0.55 1.69 -4.34
C LEU A 84 0.38 0.46 -4.39
N ALA A 85 -0.07 -0.66 -4.95
CA ALA A 85 0.73 -1.86 -5.12
C ALA A 85 1.98 -1.61 -5.98
N VAL A 86 1.86 -0.87 -7.10
CA VAL A 86 3.00 -0.48 -7.94
C VAL A 86 4.01 0.35 -7.14
N ARG A 87 3.54 1.31 -6.34
CA ARG A 87 4.41 2.13 -5.49
C ARG A 87 5.12 1.30 -4.43
N LEU A 88 4.41 0.40 -3.74
CA LEU A 88 4.98 -0.49 -2.73
C LEU A 88 5.99 -1.48 -3.33
N PHE A 89 5.70 -1.99 -4.53
CA PHE A 89 6.64 -2.83 -5.27
C PHE A 89 7.93 -2.06 -5.59
N ALA A 90 7.81 -0.83 -6.10
CA ALA A 90 8.96 0.02 -6.37
C ALA A 90 9.79 0.26 -5.10
N ILE A 91 9.16 0.56 -3.97
CA ILE A 91 9.85 0.73 -2.69
C ILE A 91 10.56 -0.57 -2.24
N SER A 92 9.92 -1.72 -2.41
CA SER A 92 10.48 -3.02 -2.03
C SER A 92 11.69 -3.42 -2.88
N SER A 93 11.68 -3.04 -4.16
CA SER A 93 12.70 -3.39 -5.16
C SER A 93 13.82 -2.35 -5.26
N SER A 94 13.59 -1.13 -4.78
CA SER A 94 14.57 -0.05 -4.81
C SER A 94 15.76 -0.40 -3.93
N THR A 95 16.90 -0.73 -4.53
CA THR A 95 18.22 -0.61 -3.90
C THR A 95 18.36 0.81 -3.34
N PRO A 96 19.01 1.01 -2.17
CA PRO A 96 19.13 2.35 -1.64
C PRO A 96 20.04 3.03 -2.65
N THR A 97 19.51 3.96 -3.44
CA THR A 97 20.36 4.77 -4.30
C THR A 97 21.40 5.37 -3.36
N ALA A 98 22.66 4.97 -3.56
CA ALA A 98 23.78 5.55 -2.86
C ALA A 98 23.57 7.06 -2.91
N SER A 99 23.56 7.66 -1.72
CA SER A 99 23.41 9.10 -1.53
C SER A 99 24.30 9.80 -2.55
N ARG A 100 23.69 10.41 -3.56
CA ARG A 100 24.40 11.23 -4.54
C ARG A 100 24.39 12.69 -4.07
N ASP A 101 24.59 12.88 -2.77
CA ASP A 101 24.80 14.14 -2.07
C ASP A 101 26.07 14.01 -1.23
N GLY A 102 27.18 13.72 -1.90
CA GLY A 102 28.46 13.42 -1.27
C GLY A 102 29.61 13.52 -2.25
N CYS A 103 29.67 14.60 -3.02
CA CYS A 103 30.90 15.14 -3.59
C CYS A 103 30.65 16.60 -3.95
N ASP A 104 30.65 17.44 -2.91
CA ASP A 104 31.41 18.68 -2.98
C ASP A 104 32.89 18.27 -2.77
N PRO A 105 33.76 18.54 -3.74
CA PRO A 105 34.76 19.56 -3.47
C PRO A 105 35.06 20.43 -4.70
N GLN A 106 34.93 21.75 -4.55
CA GLN A 106 36.03 22.73 -4.59
C GLN A 106 35.52 24.16 -4.81
#